data_AF-A0A534MSL6-F1
#
_entry.id   AF-A0A534MSL6-F1
#
_cell.length_a   1.000
_cell.length_b   1.000
_cell.length_c   1.000
_cell.angle_alpha   90.00
_cell.angle_beta   90.00
_cell.angle_gamma   90.00
#
_symmetry.space_group_name_H-M   'P 1'
#
loop_
_entity.id
_entity.type
_entity.pdbx_description
1 polymer ?
#
loop_
_entity_poly.entity_id
_entity_poly.type
_entity_poly.pdbx_seq_one_letter_code
_entity_poly.pdbx_strand_id
1 'polypeptide(L)'
;MRHWTLASRYGRFGIDLVRLVHGGVHKASPRTPGRRTGLTRLPAPFRKRCRTSCREPPGRLDQPAPWSLPPSTYRRGNRSADARGTETLKPRRAIGRAGALVVVQITLVGERQAEAGHEFIYRGPQPECTPCKVRSACLNQDLGRRYRVTRVRDVSHPCLLNEERARVVEVEPIAPDCSLSARVGVEGAVLAYEKLVCSNGACPNFRLCHPVGVEPGMKIRVVEVGRELECPLGYSLVSAKVAYGN
;
A
#
# COMPACT_ATOMS: atom_id res chain seq x y z
N MET A 1 24.78 -22.74 39.59
CA MET A 1 25.16 -22.88 38.17
C MET A 1 24.08 -23.69 37.46
N ARG A 2 23.21 -23.02 36.68
CA ARG A 2 22.22 -23.68 35.81
C ARG A 2 22.22 -22.95 34.48
N HIS A 3 22.66 -23.67 33.45
CA HIS A 3 22.67 -23.25 32.05
C HIS A 3 21.23 -22.98 31.58
N TRP A 4 21.02 -21.88 30.85
CA TRP A 4 19.87 -21.68 29.98
C TRP A 4 20.33 -21.34 28.56
N THR A 5 19.58 -21.90 27.64
CA THR A 5 19.91 -22.25 26.27
C THR A 5 19.74 -21.06 25.32
N LEU A 6 20.67 -20.90 24.39
CA LEU A 6 20.56 -20.03 23.22
C LEU A 6 19.47 -20.55 22.26
N ALA A 7 18.47 -19.73 21.97
CA ALA A 7 17.77 -19.72 20.69
C ALA A 7 16.96 -18.43 20.53
N SER A 8 17.43 -17.50 19.71
CA SER A 8 16.52 -16.62 18.97
C SER A 8 17.13 -16.24 17.63
N ARG A 9 16.67 -16.96 16.61
CA ARG A 9 16.63 -16.50 15.22
C ARG A 9 15.68 -15.31 15.20
N TYR A 10 16.09 -14.17 14.68
CA TYR A 10 15.35 -13.48 13.62
C TYR A 10 16.27 -12.42 13.02
N GLY A 11 16.49 -12.56 11.71
CA GLY A 11 17.42 -11.77 10.93
C GLY A 11 17.00 -10.31 10.87
N ARG A 12 18.00 -9.46 11.14
CA ARG A 12 18.06 -8.07 10.69
C ARG A 12 18.01 -7.98 9.16
N PHE A 13 17.66 -6.78 8.72
CA PHE A 13 17.90 -6.13 7.42
C PHE A 13 16.75 -6.16 6.40
N GLY A 14 16.28 -4.95 6.12
CA GLY A 14 15.44 -4.59 4.97
C GLY A 14 15.58 -3.08 4.71
N ILE A 15 16.80 -2.67 4.34
CA ILE A 15 17.12 -1.30 3.91
C ILE A 15 17.17 -1.35 2.38
N ASP A 16 16.09 -0.99 1.70
CA ASP A 16 16.14 -0.85 0.24
C ASP A 16 16.47 0.61 -0.12
N LEU A 17 17.77 0.85 -0.15
CA LEU A 17 18.39 2.01 -0.77
C LEU A 17 18.33 1.83 -2.30
N VAL A 18 17.40 2.50 -2.97
CA VAL A 18 17.37 2.51 -4.45
C VAL A 18 18.55 3.35 -4.96
N ARG A 19 19.63 2.69 -5.37
CA ARG A 19 20.80 3.30 -6.00
C ARG A 19 20.83 2.93 -7.49
N LEU A 20 20.62 3.91 -8.37
CA LEU A 20 20.85 3.81 -9.82
C LEU A 20 22.36 3.82 -10.10
N VAL A 21 22.92 2.77 -10.71
CA VAL A 21 24.25 2.82 -11.34
C VAL A 21 24.29 1.99 -12.63
N HIS A 22 25.02 2.54 -13.60
CA HIS A 22 25.23 2.17 -14.99
C HIS A 22 25.93 0.82 -15.26
N GLY A 23 25.87 0.44 -16.54
CA GLY A 23 26.25 -0.86 -17.10
C GLY A 23 27.73 -1.22 -17.05
N GLY A 24 27.98 -2.52 -17.25
CA GLY A 24 29.29 -3.14 -17.35
C GLY A 24 29.16 -4.60 -17.78
N VAL A 25 29.63 -4.88 -19.00
CA VAL A 25 29.63 -6.18 -19.68
C VAL A 25 30.68 -7.10 -19.08
N HIS A 26 30.33 -8.33 -18.69
CA HIS A 26 31.31 -9.40 -18.47
C HIS A 26 30.85 -10.75 -19.05
N LYS A 27 31.82 -11.39 -19.71
CA LYS A 27 31.74 -12.54 -20.62
C LYS A 27 31.45 -13.87 -19.92
N ALA A 28 30.81 -14.77 -20.66
CA ALA A 28 30.61 -16.17 -20.35
C ALA A 28 31.91 -17.00 -20.48
N SER A 29 32.00 -18.10 -19.71
CA SER A 29 32.93 -19.22 -19.91
C SER A 29 32.38 -20.50 -19.22
N PRO A 30 32.88 -21.72 -19.50
CA PRO A 30 32.09 -22.76 -20.17
C PRO A 30 31.69 -23.92 -19.25
N ARG A 31 30.77 -24.73 -19.78
CA ARG A 31 30.21 -25.95 -19.17
C ARG A 31 31.22 -27.11 -19.17
N THR A 32 31.26 -27.87 -18.08
CA THR A 32 31.83 -29.22 -18.00
C THR A 32 30.74 -30.24 -17.65
N PRO A 33 30.74 -31.45 -18.24
CA PRO A 33 29.65 -32.42 -18.09
C PRO A 33 29.86 -33.32 -16.87
N GLY A 34 28.89 -33.34 -15.96
CA GLY A 34 28.84 -34.22 -14.79
C GLY A 34 27.89 -35.41 -15.01
N ARG A 35 28.43 -36.60 -14.76
CA ARG A 35 27.87 -37.97 -14.84
C ARG A 35 26.37 -38.15 -14.49
N ARG A 36 25.72 -39.00 -15.30
CA ARG A 36 24.45 -39.68 -15.01
C ARG A 36 24.63 -40.73 -13.91
N THR A 37 23.82 -40.67 -12.86
CA THR A 37 23.57 -41.81 -11.95
C THR A 37 22.11 -41.84 -11.51
N GLY A 38 21.44 -42.95 -11.85
CA GLY A 38 20.41 -43.62 -11.05
C GLY A 38 19.08 -42.89 -10.79
N LEU A 39 18.07 -43.17 -11.61
CA LEU A 39 16.67 -43.07 -11.17
C LEU A 39 16.39 -44.18 -10.13
N THR A 40 16.23 -43.80 -8.86
CA THR A 40 15.56 -44.64 -7.87
C THR A 40 14.12 -44.13 -7.71
N ARG A 41 13.17 -45.03 -7.93
CA ARG A 41 11.72 -44.76 -7.90
C ARG A 41 11.28 -44.39 -6.48
N LEU A 42 10.61 -43.25 -6.33
CA LEU A 42 9.90 -42.88 -5.10
C LEU A 42 8.64 -43.75 -4.97
N PRO A 43 8.33 -44.31 -3.78
CA PRO A 43 7.08 -45.02 -3.55
C PRO A 43 5.89 -44.05 -3.46
N ALA A 44 4.74 -44.48 -4.00
CA ALA A 44 3.49 -43.73 -4.02
C ALA A 44 2.93 -43.47 -2.60
N PRO A 45 2.25 -42.34 -2.36
CA PRO A 45 1.62 -42.08 -1.07
C PRO A 45 0.38 -42.97 -0.86
N PHE A 46 0.43 -43.67 0.27
CA PHE A 46 -0.57 -44.56 0.84
C PHE A 46 -1.88 -43.80 1.13
N ARG A 47 -2.93 -44.01 0.32
CA ARG A 47 -4.29 -43.52 0.58
C ARG A 47 -4.89 -44.26 1.79
N LYS A 48 -4.83 -43.65 2.98
CA LYS A 48 -5.64 -44.11 4.12
C LYS A 48 -7.11 -43.74 3.88
N ARG A 49 -7.91 -44.79 3.69
CA ARG A 49 -9.38 -44.78 3.61
C ARG A 49 -9.92 -44.42 5.00
N CYS A 50 -10.35 -43.18 5.21
CA CYS A 50 -11.03 -42.79 6.45
C CYS A 50 -12.45 -43.34 6.39
N ARG A 51 -12.72 -44.38 7.18
CA ARG A 51 -14.03 -45.00 7.36
C ARG A 51 -14.52 -44.59 8.74
N THR A 52 -15.11 -43.41 8.84
CA THR A 52 -15.83 -42.99 10.04
C THR A 52 -17.16 -42.38 9.63
N SER A 53 -18.22 -43.12 9.97
CA SER A 53 -19.61 -42.70 9.92
C SER A 53 -19.78 -41.41 10.71
N CYS A 54 -20.15 -40.33 10.04
CA CYS A 54 -20.70 -39.16 10.72
C CYS A 54 -22.12 -39.56 11.17
N ARG A 55 -22.28 -39.84 12.46
CA ARG A 55 -23.60 -39.88 13.10
C ARG A 55 -24.02 -38.44 13.37
N GLU A 56 -25.17 -38.03 12.85
CA GLU A 56 -25.84 -36.78 13.21
C GLU A 56 -26.26 -36.81 14.69
N PRO A 57 -26.01 -35.74 15.46
CA PRO A 57 -26.67 -35.53 16.74
C PRO A 57 -28.06 -34.87 16.56
N PRO A 58 -29.05 -35.23 17.40
CA PRO A 58 -30.43 -34.76 17.25
C PRO A 58 -30.63 -33.33 17.77
N GLY A 59 -31.68 -32.71 17.24
CA GLY A 59 -32.01 -31.29 17.35
C GLY A 59 -32.13 -30.71 18.74
N ARG A 60 -31.90 -29.39 18.80
CA ARG A 60 -32.16 -28.54 19.95
C ARG A 60 -32.85 -27.26 19.45
N LEU A 61 -34.17 -27.29 19.62
CA LEU A 61 -35.08 -26.20 19.97
C LEU A 61 -34.70 -24.77 19.54
N ASP A 62 -35.56 -24.25 18.67
CA ASP A 62 -35.69 -22.86 18.25
C ASP A 62 -35.67 -21.87 19.42
N GLN A 63 -34.71 -20.96 19.40
CA GLN A 63 -34.79 -19.69 20.13
C GLN A 63 -34.92 -18.56 19.10
N PRO A 64 -36.01 -17.78 19.09
CA PRO A 64 -36.16 -16.67 18.16
C PRO A 64 -35.26 -15.48 18.53
N ALA A 65 -34.83 -14.77 17.48
CA ALA A 65 -33.92 -13.64 17.48
C ALA A 65 -34.46 -12.38 18.21
N PRO A 66 -33.59 -11.44 18.63
CA PRO A 66 -33.93 -10.38 19.60
C PRO A 66 -34.74 -9.18 19.06
N TRP A 67 -35.34 -9.26 17.88
CA TRP A 67 -36.02 -8.12 17.27
C TRP A 67 -37.51 -8.07 17.67
N SER A 68 -37.78 -7.85 18.95
CA SER A 68 -39.14 -7.59 19.43
C SER A 68 -39.15 -6.40 20.38
N LEU A 69 -39.07 -5.17 19.84
CA LEU A 69 -39.46 -3.96 20.58
C LEU A 69 -40.31 -3.03 19.68
N PRO A 70 -41.49 -2.59 20.18
CA PRO A 70 -42.45 -1.76 19.43
C PRO A 70 -42.09 -0.26 19.40
N PRO A 71 -42.69 0.53 18.49
CA PRO A 71 -42.42 1.95 18.36
C PRO A 71 -43.20 2.73 19.43
N SER A 72 -42.51 3.48 20.30
CA SER A 72 -43.19 4.42 21.20
C SER A 72 -42.58 5.82 21.16
N THR A 73 -43.40 6.75 20.68
CA THR A 73 -43.48 8.17 21.08
C THR A 73 -42.31 9.10 20.73
N TYR A 74 -42.27 9.52 19.47
CA TYR A 74 -41.65 10.80 19.09
C TYR A 74 -42.55 11.95 19.57
N ARG A 75 -42.19 12.56 20.71
CA ARG A 75 -42.86 13.76 21.21
C ARG A 75 -42.24 15.00 20.56
N ARG A 76 -43.05 15.65 19.73
CA ARG A 76 -42.84 16.97 19.13
C ARG A 76 -42.61 18.02 20.23
N GLY A 77 -41.49 18.73 20.16
CA GLY A 77 -41.16 19.85 21.05
C GLY A 77 -40.57 21.01 20.25
N ASN A 78 -41.44 21.91 19.80
CA ASN A 78 -41.05 23.18 19.22
C ASN A 78 -40.51 24.10 20.32
N ARG A 79 -39.31 24.66 20.13
CA ARG A 79 -38.94 25.92 20.78
C ARG A 79 -38.06 26.75 19.85
N SER A 80 -38.68 27.83 19.39
CA SER A 80 -38.06 28.98 18.72
C SER A 80 -37.02 29.64 19.63
N ALA A 81 -35.93 30.13 19.04
CA ALA A 81 -35.34 31.43 19.37
C ALA A 81 -34.16 31.70 18.44
N ASP A 82 -34.20 32.91 17.89
CA ASP A 82 -33.23 33.55 17.02
C ASP A 82 -31.80 33.55 17.57
N ALA A 83 -30.83 33.30 16.69
CA ALA A 83 -29.50 33.88 16.80
C ALA A 83 -28.91 34.06 15.40
N ARG A 84 -28.99 35.30 14.91
CA ARG A 84 -28.21 35.82 13.79
C ARG A 84 -26.72 35.71 14.13
N GLY A 85 -26.10 34.59 13.77
CA GLY A 85 -24.65 34.43 13.77
C GLY A 85 -24.13 34.78 12.38
N THR A 86 -23.41 35.89 12.29
CA THR A 86 -22.74 36.37 11.08
C THR A 86 -21.84 35.29 10.49
N GLU A 87 -22.17 34.82 9.29
CA GLU A 87 -21.31 33.97 8.47
C GLU A 87 -20.05 34.76 8.10
N THR A 88 -18.99 34.59 8.88
CA THR A 88 -17.65 35.00 8.46
C THR A 88 -17.22 34.06 7.33
N LEU A 89 -17.55 34.45 6.10
CA LEU A 89 -17.06 33.84 4.86
C LEU A 89 -15.53 33.85 4.89
N LYS A 90 -14.95 32.72 5.31
CA LYS A 90 -13.52 32.42 5.18
C LYS A 90 -13.13 32.61 3.71
N PRO A 91 -11.99 33.25 3.40
CA PRO A 91 -11.64 33.59 2.04
C PRO A 91 -11.60 32.34 1.17
N ARG A 92 -12.49 32.29 0.18
CA ARG A 92 -12.38 31.36 -0.94
C ARG A 92 -11.02 31.62 -1.58
N ARG A 93 -10.13 30.63 -1.52
CA ARG A 93 -8.99 30.56 -2.45
C ARG A 93 -9.57 30.61 -3.86
N ALA A 94 -9.53 31.78 -4.47
CA ALA A 94 -9.50 31.89 -5.91
C ALA A 94 -8.13 31.38 -6.38
N ILE A 95 -8.11 30.56 -7.43
CA ILE A 95 -7.19 30.60 -8.58
C ILE A 95 -7.32 29.29 -9.38
N GLY A 96 -7.60 29.44 -10.68
CA GLY A 96 -7.00 28.65 -11.76
C GLY A 96 -7.63 27.30 -12.13
N ARG A 97 -8.26 27.24 -13.32
CA ARG A 97 -8.45 25.98 -14.05
C ARG A 97 -7.07 25.34 -14.32
N ALA A 98 -6.99 24.02 -14.14
CA ALA A 98 -5.82 23.13 -14.26
C ALA A 98 -4.83 23.16 -13.07
N GLY A 99 -5.26 22.64 -11.93
CA GLY A 99 -4.36 22.21 -10.86
C GLY A 99 -5.12 21.31 -9.92
N ALA A 100 -4.77 20.02 -9.88
CA ALA A 100 -5.22 19.17 -8.78
C ALA A 100 -4.86 19.90 -7.48
N LEU A 101 -5.83 20.12 -6.59
CA LEU A 101 -5.57 20.72 -5.28
C LEU A 101 -4.50 19.86 -4.61
N VAL A 102 -3.26 20.35 -4.56
CA VAL A 102 -2.16 19.65 -3.90
C VAL A 102 -2.52 19.64 -2.41
N VAL A 103 -3.00 18.49 -1.95
CA VAL A 103 -3.34 18.29 -0.54
C VAL A 103 -2.02 18.14 0.21
N VAL A 104 -1.59 19.21 0.85
CA VAL A 104 -0.42 19.19 1.73
C VAL A 104 -0.86 18.60 3.08
N GLN A 105 -0.32 17.43 3.40
CA GLN A 105 -0.63 16.69 4.62
C GLN A 105 0.53 16.82 5.62
N ILE A 106 0.22 17.00 6.90
CA ILE A 106 1.22 17.03 7.98
C ILE A 106 1.34 15.64 8.58
N THR A 107 2.56 15.12 8.70
CA THR A 107 2.84 13.81 9.29
C THR A 107 4.23 13.78 9.95
N LEU A 108 4.69 12.60 10.36
CA LEU A 108 6.01 12.37 10.93
C LEU A 108 6.80 11.33 10.12
N VAL A 109 8.09 11.56 9.95
CA VAL A 109 9.04 10.60 9.37
C VAL A 109 10.27 10.48 10.28
N GLY A 110 11.04 9.39 10.15
CA GLY A 110 12.29 9.23 10.90
C GLY A 110 13.23 10.40 10.64
N GLU A 111 13.99 10.81 11.66
CA GLU A 111 14.82 12.02 11.57
C GLU A 111 15.80 12.00 10.39
N ARG A 112 16.37 10.84 10.06
CA ARG A 112 17.27 10.67 8.89
C ARG A 112 16.58 10.71 7.54
N GLN A 113 15.26 10.61 7.51
CA GLN A 113 14.43 10.68 6.30
C GLN A 113 13.76 12.06 6.15
N ALA A 114 13.89 12.92 7.17
CA ALA A 114 13.25 14.23 7.21
C ALA A 114 14.05 15.25 6.39
N GLU A 115 14.06 15.05 5.08
CA GLU A 115 14.72 15.92 4.10
C GLU A 115 13.70 16.30 3.01
N ALA A 116 13.70 17.57 2.60
CA ALA A 116 12.85 18.02 1.50
C ALA A 116 13.22 17.29 0.20
N GLY A 117 12.20 16.83 -0.53
CA GLY A 117 12.37 15.99 -1.73
C GLY A 117 12.46 14.49 -1.44
N HIS A 118 12.63 14.07 -0.18
CA HIS A 118 12.64 12.65 0.17
C HIS A 118 11.29 11.99 -0.17
N GLU A 119 11.32 10.85 -0.85
CA GLU A 119 10.14 10.06 -1.20
C GLU A 119 10.08 8.77 -0.38
N PHE A 120 8.89 8.42 0.09
CA PHE A 120 8.66 7.19 0.83
C PHE A 120 7.30 6.58 0.52
N ILE A 121 7.13 5.29 0.80
CA ILE A 121 5.84 4.59 0.71
C ILE A 121 5.33 4.34 2.12
N TYR A 122 4.09 4.69 2.38
CA TYR A 122 3.51 4.40 3.68
C TYR A 122 3.11 2.92 3.77
N ARG A 123 3.69 2.21 4.75
CA ARG A 123 3.50 0.77 4.97
C ARG A 123 2.55 0.45 6.15
N GLY A 124 1.93 1.46 6.74
CA GLY A 124 0.99 1.26 7.85
C GLY A 124 1.65 1.17 9.23
N PRO A 125 0.84 0.95 10.28
CA PRO A 125 1.32 0.86 11.66
C PRO A 125 2.26 -0.32 11.89
N GLN A 126 3.26 -0.13 12.76
CA GLN A 126 4.10 -1.19 13.32
C GLN A 126 3.76 -1.45 14.80
N PRO A 127 4.13 -2.60 15.39
CA PRO A 127 3.86 -2.91 16.80
C PRO A 127 4.34 -1.82 17.77
N GLU A 128 5.50 -1.24 17.50
CA GLU A 128 6.15 -0.15 18.26
C GLU A 128 5.32 1.14 18.27
N CYS A 129 4.38 1.30 17.31
CA CYS A 129 3.49 2.45 17.27
C CYS A 129 2.37 2.36 18.31
N THR A 130 2.16 1.21 18.97
CA THR A 130 1.05 1.01 19.93
C THR A 130 1.13 1.97 21.13
N PRO A 131 2.27 2.09 21.83
CA PRO A 131 2.41 3.06 22.94
C PRO A 131 2.69 4.51 22.49
N CYS A 132 2.68 4.83 21.19
CA CYS A 132 3.14 6.13 20.70
C CYS A 132 2.11 7.25 20.93
N LYS A 133 2.56 8.33 21.59
CA LYS A 133 1.71 9.50 21.93
C LYS A 133 1.25 10.31 20.71
N VAL A 134 2.02 10.29 19.62
CA VAL A 134 1.75 11.05 18.39
C VAL A 134 1.28 10.15 17.23
N ARG A 135 0.78 8.95 17.56
CA ARG A 135 0.36 7.93 16.58
C ARG A 135 -0.65 8.46 15.56
N SER A 136 -1.66 9.22 15.99
CA SER A 136 -2.71 9.73 15.09
C SER A 136 -2.16 10.65 13.99
N ALA A 137 -1.18 11.49 14.32
CA ALA A 137 -0.51 12.35 13.34
C ALA A 137 0.48 11.58 12.45
N CYS A 138 1.06 10.49 12.95
CA CYS A 138 2.02 9.66 12.23
C CYS A 138 1.37 8.65 11.26
N LEU A 139 0.14 8.22 11.54
CA LEU A 139 -0.55 7.14 10.82
C LEU A 139 -1.75 7.62 9.99
N ASN A 140 -1.66 8.84 9.45
CA ASN A 140 -2.73 9.50 8.73
C ASN A 140 -2.63 9.38 7.20
N GLN A 141 -1.60 8.69 6.70
CA GLN A 141 -1.40 8.41 5.28
C GLN A 141 -2.17 7.17 4.82
N ASP A 142 -2.41 7.07 3.51
CA ASP A 142 -3.04 5.91 2.90
C ASP A 142 -2.02 4.80 2.64
N LEU A 143 -2.39 3.58 2.98
CA LEU A 143 -1.53 2.40 2.83
C LEU A 143 -1.11 2.18 1.38
N GLY A 144 0.18 1.94 1.17
CA GLY A 144 0.75 1.64 -0.14
C GLY A 144 0.93 2.87 -1.04
N ARG A 145 0.46 4.06 -0.65
CA ARG A 145 0.72 5.29 -1.41
C ARG A 145 2.13 5.81 -1.18
N ARG A 146 2.67 6.44 -2.21
CA ARG A 146 3.95 7.14 -2.19
C ARG A 146 3.73 8.62 -1.89
N TYR A 147 4.61 9.17 -1.07
CA TYR A 147 4.59 10.55 -0.60
C TYR A 147 5.96 11.18 -0.80
N ARG A 148 5.98 12.49 -1.03
CA ARG A 148 7.19 13.31 -1.08
C ARG A 148 7.14 14.33 0.05
N VAL A 149 8.25 14.47 0.77
CA VAL A 149 8.43 15.53 1.77
C VAL A 149 8.60 16.87 1.04
N THR A 150 7.70 17.81 1.28
CA THR A 150 7.77 19.17 0.72
C THR A 150 8.43 20.14 1.68
N ARG A 151 8.26 19.95 2.99
CA ARG A 151 8.85 20.80 4.03
C ARG A 151 9.10 20.04 5.31
N VAL A 152 10.23 20.32 5.96
CA VAL A 152 10.57 19.79 7.28
C VAL A 152 10.31 20.89 8.31
N ARG A 153 9.61 20.55 9.40
CA ARG A 153 9.35 21.48 10.50
C ARG A 153 10.36 21.23 11.62
N ASP A 154 10.68 22.28 12.36
CA ASP A 154 11.57 22.19 13.52
C ASP A 154 10.82 21.70 14.78
N VAL A 155 10.14 20.57 14.64
CA VAL A 155 9.44 19.88 15.72
C VAL A 155 9.75 18.40 15.60
N SER A 156 10.15 17.78 16.70
CA SER A 156 10.51 16.37 16.75
C SER A 156 9.92 15.68 17.97
N HIS A 157 9.70 14.38 17.84
CA HIS A 157 9.12 13.53 18.88
C HIS A 157 9.93 12.23 19.01
N PRO A 158 10.00 11.64 20.22
CA PRO A 158 10.58 10.32 20.40
C PRO A 158 9.85 9.27 19.54
N CYS A 159 10.61 8.39 18.90
CA CYS A 159 10.09 7.33 18.05
C CYS A 159 10.82 6.01 18.32
N LEU A 160 10.08 4.99 18.77
CA LEU A 160 10.64 3.67 19.06
C LEU A 160 11.00 2.88 17.80
N LEU A 161 10.45 3.27 16.65
CA LEU A 161 10.67 2.60 15.36
C LEU A 161 11.90 3.14 14.62
N ASN A 162 12.14 4.46 14.69
CA ASN A 162 13.08 5.15 13.80
C ASN A 162 14.23 5.80 14.58
N GLU A 163 15.31 5.05 14.84
CA GLU A 163 16.58 5.58 15.43
C GLU A 163 16.32 6.63 16.54
N GLU A 164 15.36 6.33 17.41
CA GLU A 164 14.92 7.11 18.57
C GLU A 164 14.11 8.40 18.31
N ARG A 165 14.13 8.99 17.10
CA ARG A 165 13.45 10.28 16.82
C ARG A 165 12.76 10.35 15.46
N ALA A 166 11.59 11.00 15.45
CA ALA A 166 10.86 11.38 14.25
C ALA A 166 10.66 12.90 14.19
N ARG A 167 10.70 13.48 12.98
CA ARG A 167 10.44 14.91 12.73
C ARG A 167 9.10 15.12 12.05
N VAL A 168 8.46 16.24 12.38
CA VAL A 168 7.21 16.65 11.74
C VAL A 168 7.53 17.20 10.34
N VAL A 169 6.80 16.71 9.34
CA VAL A 169 6.99 17.07 7.94
C VAL A 169 5.66 17.38 7.27
N GLU A 170 5.70 18.21 6.22
CA GLU A 170 4.65 18.33 5.24
C GLU A 170 4.97 17.43 4.06
N VAL A 171 3.96 16.71 3.59
CA VAL A 171 4.08 15.77 2.49
C VAL A 171 2.96 15.97 1.48
N GLU A 172 3.24 15.61 0.23
CA GLU A 172 2.26 15.50 -0.83
C GLU A 172 2.23 14.06 -1.38
N PRO A 173 1.06 13.51 -1.73
CA PRO A 173 0.98 12.21 -2.39
C PRO A 173 1.45 12.32 -3.85
N ILE A 174 2.29 11.38 -4.29
CA ILE A 174 2.90 11.35 -5.62
C ILE A 174 2.74 9.98 -6.28
N ALA A 175 1.65 9.84 -7.04
CA ALA A 175 1.40 8.62 -7.80
C ALA A 175 2.53 8.38 -8.83
N PRO A 176 2.99 7.13 -9.01
CA PRO A 176 3.95 6.78 -10.04
C PRO A 176 3.27 6.72 -11.42
N ASP A 177 4.06 6.90 -12.47
CA ASP A 177 3.63 6.50 -13.81
C ASP A 177 3.53 4.97 -13.87
N CYS A 178 2.55 4.47 -14.63
CA CYS A 178 2.34 3.04 -14.78
C CYS A 178 1.96 2.67 -16.21
N SER A 179 2.00 1.37 -16.51
CA SER A 179 1.38 0.83 -17.71
C SER A 179 -0.05 0.38 -17.39
N LEU A 180 -0.95 0.63 -18.34
CA LEU A 180 -2.35 0.22 -18.31
C LEU A 180 -2.68 -0.56 -19.57
N SER A 181 -3.72 -1.40 -19.53
CA SER A 181 -4.21 -2.01 -20.76
C SER A 181 -4.77 -0.92 -21.69
N ALA A 182 -4.50 -1.02 -22.98
CA ALA A 182 -4.93 0.01 -23.95
C ALA A 182 -6.46 0.22 -23.96
N ARG A 183 -7.24 -0.77 -23.52
CA ARG A 183 -8.71 -0.69 -23.43
C ARG A 183 -9.20 0.20 -22.30
N VAL A 184 -8.43 0.35 -21.22
CA VAL A 184 -8.83 1.10 -20.02
C VAL A 184 -8.01 2.37 -19.80
N GLY A 185 -6.89 2.52 -20.51
CA GLY A 185 -6.05 3.72 -20.51
C GLY A 185 -6.71 4.86 -21.29
N VAL A 186 -7.83 5.38 -20.79
CA VAL A 186 -8.54 6.54 -21.35
C VAL A 186 -8.37 7.71 -20.39
N GLU A 187 -8.03 8.89 -20.92
CA GLU A 187 -7.84 10.09 -20.11
C GLU A 187 -9.08 10.43 -19.27
N GLY A 188 -8.86 10.77 -18.00
CA GLY A 188 -9.93 11.06 -17.04
C GLY A 188 -10.61 9.84 -16.44
N ALA A 189 -10.37 8.62 -16.95
CA ALA A 189 -10.95 7.41 -16.39
C ALA A 189 -10.48 7.15 -14.95
N VAL A 190 -11.39 6.67 -14.11
CA VAL A 190 -11.08 6.19 -12.75
C VAL A 190 -11.27 4.69 -12.73
N LEU A 191 -10.23 3.95 -12.37
CA LEU A 191 -10.22 2.49 -12.39
C LEU A 191 -9.47 1.91 -11.20
N ALA A 192 -9.75 0.65 -10.87
CA ALA A 192 -8.96 -0.12 -9.93
C ALA A 192 -7.72 -0.65 -10.66
N TYR A 193 -6.53 -0.38 -10.13
CA TYR A 193 -5.29 -0.81 -10.76
C TYR A 193 -5.19 -2.33 -10.80
N GLU A 194 -4.93 -2.86 -12.00
CA GLU A 194 -4.70 -4.28 -12.22
C GLU A 194 -3.22 -4.53 -12.44
N LYS A 195 -2.64 -5.45 -11.66
CA LYS A 195 -1.24 -5.81 -11.79
C LYS A 195 -1.05 -6.82 -12.91
N LEU A 196 -0.06 -6.55 -13.78
CA LEU A 196 0.36 -7.48 -14.80
C LEU A 196 1.15 -8.65 -14.19
N VAL A 197 0.87 -9.86 -14.68
CA VAL A 197 1.64 -11.05 -14.31
C VAL A 197 2.83 -11.16 -15.27
N CYS A 198 3.98 -10.61 -14.87
CA CYS A 198 5.21 -10.67 -15.65
C CYS A 198 6.43 -10.77 -14.73
N SER A 199 7.30 -11.75 -14.97
CA SER A 199 8.51 -11.97 -14.16
C SER A 199 9.79 -11.52 -14.88
N ASN A 200 9.68 -10.86 -16.04
CA ASN A 200 10.84 -10.43 -16.81
C ASN A 200 11.40 -9.09 -16.29
N GLY A 201 12.23 -9.17 -15.25
CA GLY A 201 12.89 -8.00 -14.64
C GLY A 201 13.85 -7.24 -15.56
N ALA A 202 14.29 -7.84 -16.67
CA ALA A 202 15.16 -7.18 -17.66
C ALA A 202 14.36 -6.38 -18.71
N CYS A 203 13.03 -6.41 -18.67
CA CYS A 203 12.19 -5.65 -19.59
C CYS A 203 12.36 -4.13 -19.34
N PRO A 204 12.56 -3.31 -20.39
CA PRO A 204 12.69 -1.86 -20.23
C PRO A 204 11.43 -1.22 -19.62
N ASN A 205 10.27 -1.82 -19.84
CA ASN A 205 8.98 -1.35 -19.33
C ASN A 205 8.66 -1.91 -17.92
N PHE A 206 9.54 -2.71 -17.31
CA PHE A 206 9.25 -3.42 -16.07
C PHE A 206 8.80 -2.51 -14.92
N ARG A 207 9.41 -1.33 -14.78
CA ARG A 207 9.04 -0.35 -13.75
C ARG A 207 7.67 0.29 -13.95
N LEU A 208 7.21 0.40 -15.19
CA LEU A 208 5.85 0.87 -15.50
C LEU A 208 4.83 -0.24 -15.24
N CYS A 209 5.17 -1.49 -15.56
CA CYS A 209 4.31 -2.66 -15.31
C CYS A 209 4.25 -3.06 -13.83
N HIS A 210 5.27 -2.70 -13.05
CA HIS A 210 5.36 -2.94 -11.61
C HIS A 210 5.63 -1.62 -10.89
N PRO A 211 4.68 -0.67 -10.94
CA PRO A 211 4.85 0.65 -10.38
C PRO A 211 4.92 0.56 -8.86
N VAL A 212 5.92 1.23 -8.29
CA VAL A 212 6.11 1.29 -6.84
C VAL A 212 5.20 2.37 -6.26
N GLY A 213 4.32 1.97 -5.34
CA GLY A 213 3.36 2.89 -4.71
C GLY A 213 1.94 2.83 -5.29
N VAL A 214 1.62 1.81 -6.10
CA VAL A 214 0.26 1.47 -6.52
C VAL A 214 0.09 -0.04 -6.39
N GLU A 215 -0.81 -0.47 -5.50
CA GLU A 215 -1.08 -1.88 -5.27
C GLU A 215 -2.30 -2.35 -6.08
N PRO A 216 -2.42 -3.65 -6.39
CA PRO A 216 -3.60 -4.20 -7.05
C PRO A 216 -4.88 -3.81 -6.30
N GLY A 217 -5.91 -3.37 -7.03
CA GLY A 217 -7.18 -2.92 -6.48
C GLY A 217 -7.20 -1.46 -6.01
N MET A 218 -6.05 -0.76 -5.99
CA MET A 218 -6.01 0.66 -5.64
C MET A 218 -6.71 1.49 -6.73
N LYS A 219 -7.60 2.39 -6.32
CA LYS A 219 -8.23 3.33 -7.25
C LYS A 219 -7.23 4.36 -7.76
N ILE A 220 -7.13 4.49 -9.07
CA ILE A 220 -6.30 5.47 -9.77
C ILE A 220 -7.13 6.22 -10.81
N ARG A 221 -6.75 7.46 -11.07
CA ARG A 221 -7.29 8.28 -12.15
C ARG A 221 -6.23 8.44 -13.22
N VAL A 222 -6.58 8.18 -14.47
CA VAL A 222 -5.72 8.45 -15.62
C VAL A 222 -5.71 9.96 -15.88
N VAL A 223 -4.54 10.58 -15.79
CA VAL A 223 -4.35 12.01 -16.02
C VAL A 223 -3.97 12.27 -17.47
N GLU A 224 -3.06 11.47 -18.00
CA GLU A 224 -2.52 11.60 -19.36
C GLU A 224 -2.16 10.21 -19.87
N VAL A 225 -2.51 9.93 -21.13
CA VAL A 225 -2.14 8.69 -21.80
C VAL A 225 -0.90 8.94 -22.66
N GLY A 226 0.13 8.14 -22.44
CA GLY A 226 1.39 8.21 -23.18
C GLY A 226 1.43 7.26 -24.37
N ARG A 227 2.65 6.88 -24.74
CA ARG A 227 2.90 5.96 -25.87
C ARG A 227 2.46 4.53 -25.59
N GLU A 228 2.21 3.79 -26.67
CA GLU A 228 2.09 2.34 -26.65
C GLU A 228 3.44 1.69 -26.25
N LEU A 229 3.36 0.57 -25.53
CA LEU A 229 4.49 -0.14 -24.97
C LEU A 229 4.61 -1.52 -25.63
N GLU A 230 5.79 -1.82 -26.15
CA GLU A 230 6.10 -3.16 -26.65
C GLU A 230 6.23 -4.14 -25.48
N CYS A 231 5.40 -5.19 -25.50
CA CYS A 231 5.41 -6.25 -24.51
C CYS A 231 5.82 -7.59 -25.14
N PRO A 232 6.91 -8.23 -24.70
CA PRO A 232 7.31 -9.56 -25.19
C PRO A 232 6.27 -10.67 -24.97
N LEU A 233 5.31 -10.45 -24.06
CA LEU A 233 4.21 -11.38 -23.76
C LEU A 233 2.96 -11.11 -24.60
N GLY A 234 2.97 -10.10 -25.48
CA GLY A 234 1.86 -9.78 -26.37
C GLY A 234 0.71 -8.97 -25.74
N TYR A 235 0.88 -8.44 -24.52
CA TYR A 235 -0.10 -7.54 -23.93
C TYR A 235 -0.12 -6.19 -24.65
N SER A 236 -1.31 -5.71 -25.00
CA SER A 236 -1.51 -4.34 -25.51
C SER A 236 -1.56 -3.36 -24.34
N LEU A 237 -0.49 -2.58 -24.20
CA LEU A 237 -0.23 -1.70 -23.05
C LEU A 237 0.08 -0.29 -23.51
N VAL A 238 -0.39 0.69 -22.74
CA VAL A 238 -0.02 2.10 -22.88
C VAL A 238 0.64 2.58 -21.60
N SER A 239 1.61 3.48 -21.71
CA SER A 239 2.10 4.26 -20.56
C SER A 239 1.05 5.29 -20.15
N ALA A 240 0.93 5.59 -18.87
CA ALA A 240 0.02 6.60 -18.37
C ALA A 240 0.58 7.33 -17.16
N LYS A 241 0.35 8.64 -17.10
CA LYS A 241 0.46 9.39 -15.85
C LYS A 241 -0.86 9.24 -15.11
N VAL A 242 -0.77 8.91 -13.83
CA VAL A 242 -1.94 8.67 -13.00
C VAL A 242 -1.89 9.53 -11.75
N ALA A 243 -3.06 9.77 -11.17
CA ALA A 243 -3.22 10.33 -9.84
C ALA A 243 -3.92 9.32 -8.95
N TYR A 244 -3.69 9.37 -7.64
CA TYR A 244 -4.46 8.56 -6.70
C TYR A 244 -5.93 8.96 -6.75
N GLY A 245 -6.80 7.96 -6.90
CA GLY A 245 -8.26 8.16 -6.88
C GLY A 245 -8.80 8.25 -5.45
N ASN A 246 -9.88 9.01 -5.27
CA ASN A 246 -10.73 8.97 -4.07
C ASN A 246 -11.91 8.02 -4.32
#